data_AF-A0A4Q2KBW4-F1
#
_entry.id   AF-A0A4Q2KBW4-F1
#
_cell.length_a   1.000
_cell.length_b   1.000
_cell.length_c   1.000
_cell.angle_alpha   90.00
_cell.angle_beta   90.00
_cell.angle_gamma   90.00
#
_symmetry.space_group_name_H-M   'P 1'
#
loop_
_entity.id
_entity.type
_entity.pdbx_description
1 polymer ?
#
loop_
_entity_poly.entity_id
_entity_poly.type
_entity_poly.pdbx_seq_one_letter_code
_entity_poly.pdbx_strand_id
1 'polypeptide(L)' 'MKNFIEVTDFHDGIRFLLPLQGIRSIAELENGCALIETESFCCCGPKEKFSLVATKETYREIKQKIFSEV' A
#
# COMPACT_ATOMS: atom_id res chain seq x y z
N MET A 1 -10.57 6.89 -7.82
CA MET A 1 -11.60 5.82 -7.99
C MET A 1 -12.05 5.53 -6.58
N LYS A 2 -13.29 5.85 -6.21
CA LYS A 2 -13.68 5.84 -4.79
C LYS A 2 -13.26 4.54 -4.11
N ASN A 3 -12.57 4.64 -2.98
CA ASN A 3 -12.09 3.55 -2.13
C ASN A 3 -10.84 2.77 -2.60
N PHE A 4 -10.13 3.24 -3.63
CA PHE A 4 -8.85 2.64 -4.05
C PHE A 4 -7.77 3.70 -4.22
N ILE A 5 -6.52 3.33 -3.92
CA ILE A 5 -5.34 4.11 -4.29
C ILE A 5 -4.48 3.32 -5.27
N GLU A 6 -3.91 3.99 -6.25
CA GLU A 6 -2.84 3.41 -7.07
C GLU A 6 -1.51 3.53 -6.30
N VAL A 7 -0.78 2.43 -6.22
CA VAL A 7 0.57 2.37 -5.63
C VAL A 7 1.53 1.68 -6.60
N THR A 8 2.81 2.02 -6.49
CA THR A 8 3.87 1.41 -7.28
C THR A 8 4.77 0.59 -6.36
N ASP A 9 4.90 -0.71 -6.60
CA ASP A 9 5.81 -1.56 -5.86
C ASP A 9 7.27 -1.07 -5.98
N PHE A 10 7.99 -1.05 -4.85
CA PHE A 10 9.36 -0.57 -4.81
C PHE A 10 10.32 -1.48 -5.60
N HIS A 11 10.17 -2.80 -5.50
CA HIS A 11 11.09 -3.78 -6.06
C HIS A 11 10.92 -3.93 -7.56
N ASP A 12 9.69 -4.21 -8.01
CA ASP A 12 9.44 -4.56 -9.41
C ASP A 12 8.86 -3.39 -10.22
N GLY A 13 8.49 -2.29 -9.57
CA GLY A 13 7.87 -1.14 -10.23
C GLY A 13 6.46 -1.42 -10.77
N ILE A 14 5.85 -2.54 -10.37
CA ILE A 14 4.50 -2.90 -10.73
C ILE A 14 3.53 -1.91 -10.10
N ARG A 15 2.64 -1.36 -10.93
CA ARG A 15 1.54 -0.50 -10.47
C ARG A 15 0.31 -1.34 -10.21
N PHE A 16 -0.32 -1.14 -9.06
CA PHE A 16 -1.55 -1.84 -8.71
C PHE A 16 -2.48 -0.98 -7.87
N LEU A 17 -3.75 -1.38 -7.86
CA LEU A 17 -4.79 -0.73 -7.07
C LEU A 17 -4.91 -1.43 -5.72
N LEU A 18 -4.78 -0.63 -4.66
CA LEU A 18 -4.92 -1.07 -3.29
C LEU A 18 -6.27 -0.58 -2.75
N PRO A 19 -7.17 -1.48 -2.30
CA PRO A 19 -8.41 -1.07 -1.66
C PRO A 19 -8.14 -0.42 -0.30
N LEU A 20 -8.68 0.77 -0.08
CA LEU A 20 -8.51 1.52 1.18
C LEU A 20 -8.96 0.73 2.40
N GLN A 21 -10.08 0.00 2.28
CA GLN A 21 -10.62 -0.82 3.36
C GLN A 21 -9.68 -1.96 3.80
N GLY A 22 -8.74 -2.36 2.92
CA GLY A 22 -7.76 -3.40 3.23
C GLY A 22 -6.53 -2.86 3.95
N ILE A 23 -6.29 -1.54 3.95
CA ILE A 23 -5.12 -0.92 4.56
C ILE A 23 -5.29 -0.91 6.08
N ARG A 24 -4.34 -1.55 6.78
CA ARG A 24 -4.31 -1.61 8.24
C ARG A 24 -3.41 -0.54 8.84
N SER A 25 -2.23 -0.38 8.27
CA SER A 25 -1.24 0.56 8.75
C SER A 25 -0.32 1.03 7.63
N ILE A 26 0.31 2.19 7.85
CA ILE A 26 1.25 2.79 6.91
C ILE A 26 2.41 3.32 7.75
N ALA A 27 3.63 2.94 7.39
CA ALA A 27 4.85 3.40 8.00
C ALA A 27 5.74 4.12 6.97
N GLU A 28 6.60 5.00 7.46
CA GLU A 28 7.66 5.62 6.68
C GLU A 28 8.95 4.80 6.86
N LEU A 29 9.57 4.42 5.75
CA LEU A 29 10.86 3.73 5.73
C LEU A 29 12.01 4.74 5.86
N GLU A 30 13.23 4.27 6.14
CA GLU A 30 14.41 5.13 6.29
C GLU A 30 14.72 5.98 5.03
N ASN A 31 14.28 5.53 3.85
CA ASN A 31 14.42 6.23 2.58
C ASN A 31 13.23 7.19 2.26
N GLY A 32 12.30 7.40 3.21
CA GLY A 32 11.11 8.24 3.05
C GLY A 32 9.96 7.62 2.25
N CYS A 33 10.16 6.41 1.70
CA CYS A 33 9.11 5.67 1.00
C CYS A 33 8.08 5.11 1.99
N ALA A 34 6.87 4.83 1.50
CA ALA A 34 5.85 4.20 2.34
C ALA A 34 6.01 2.68 2.38
N LEU A 35 5.74 2.10 3.55
CA LEU A 35 5.45 0.69 3.73
C LEU A 35 3.99 0.56 4.13
N ILE A 36 3.20 -0.19 3.36
CA ILE A 36 1.78 -0.38 3.60
C ILE A 36 1.53 -1.81 4.07
N GLU A 37 0.87 -1.95 5.22
CA GLU A 37 0.30 -3.21 5.67
C GLU A 37 -1.15 -3.29 5.21
N THR A 38 -1.48 -4.37 4.50
CA THR A 38 -2.84 -4.61 3.97
C THR A 38 -3.30 -6.02 4.28
N GLU A 39 -4.61 -6.26 4.24
CA GLU A 39 -5.15 -7.61 4.20
C GLU A 39 -4.50 -8.43 3.09
N SER A 40 -4.30 -9.72 3.39
CA SER A 40 -3.63 -10.66 2.49
C SER A 40 -4.30 -10.67 1.12
N PHE A 41 -3.52 -10.42 0.06
CA PHE A 41 -3.99 -10.66 -1.30
C PHE A 41 -4.13 -12.15 -1.57
N CYS A 42 -4.89 -12.50 -2.62
CA CYS A 42 -5.10 -13.90 -3.02
C CYS A 42 -3.80 -14.66 -3.39
N CYS A 43 -2.68 -13.95 -3.49
CA CYS A 43 -1.36 -14.50 -3.86
C CYS A 43 -0.48 -14.86 -2.65
N CYS A 44 -0.88 -14.53 -1.42
CA CYS A 44 -0.12 -14.90 -0.22
C CYS A 44 -0.52 -16.30 0.25
N GLY A 45 0.44 -17.03 0.84
CA GLY A 45 0.21 -18.39 1.31
C GLY A 45 -0.91 -18.42 2.36
N PRO A 46 -1.68 -19.52 2.49
CA PRO A 46 -2.87 -19.61 3.35
C PRO A 46 -2.63 -19.37 4.86
N LYS A 47 -1.38 -19.16 5.28
CA LYS A 47 -0.98 -18.84 6.66
C LYS A 47 -0.74 -17.34 6.89
N GLU A 48 -0.62 -16.53 5.84
CA GLU A 48 -0.38 -15.09 5.95
C GLU A 48 -1.71 -14.35 6.03
N LYS A 49 -1.93 -13.61 7.13
CA LYS A 49 -3.16 -12.85 7.36
C LYS A 49 -3.09 -11.42 6.79
N PHE A 50 -1.93 -11.00 6.35
CA PHE A 50 -1.63 -9.66 5.86
C PHE A 50 -0.46 -9.71 4.86
N SER A 51 -0.37 -8.69 4.02
CA SER A 51 0.73 -8.46 3.09
C SER A 51 1.38 -7.12 3.40
N LEU A 52 2.69 -7.03 3.17
CA LEU A 52 3.45 -5.79 3.27
C LEU A 52 3.85 -5.34 1.86
N VAL A 53 3.62 -4.08 1.55
CA VAL A 53 3.93 -3.46 0.26
C VAL A 53 4.87 -2.28 0.50
N ALA A 54 6.12 -2.40 0.09
CA ALA A 54 7.01 -1.25 -0.01
C ALA A 54 6.69 -0.49 -1.30
N THR A 55 6.44 0.81 -1.23
CA THR A 55 6.05 1.63 -2.38
C THR A 55 7.21 2.48 -2.88
N LYS A 56 7.16 2.90 -4.16
CA LYS A 56 8.06 3.97 -4.67
C LYS A 56 7.61 5.35 -4.23
N GLU A 57 6.31 5.52 -3.96
CA GLU A 57 5.77 6.74 -3.41
C GLU A 57 6.27 6.97 -1.98
N THR A 58 6.45 8.25 -1.65
CA THR A 58 6.76 8.69 -0.30
C THR A 58 5.58 8.46 0.64
N TYR A 59 5.87 8.34 1.93
CA TYR A 59 4.84 8.26 2.97
C TYR A 59 3.82 9.39 2.86
N ARG A 60 4.28 10.62 2.58
CA ARG A 60 3.42 11.79 2.42
C ARG A 60 2.49 11.68 1.20
N GLU A 61 2.99 11.22 0.06
CA GLU A 61 2.17 11.03 -1.15
C GLU A 61 1.09 9.98 -0.91
N ILE A 62 1.42 8.85 -0.28
CA ILE A 62 0.44 7.82 0.08
C ILE A 62 -0.63 8.39 1.02
N LYS A 63 -0.24 9.13 2.06
CA LYS A 63 -1.22 9.77 2.96
C LYS A 63 -2.15 10.71 2.20
N GLN A 64 -1.63 11.53 1.29
CA GLN A 64 -2.43 12.44 0.47
C GLN A 64 -3.40 11.70 -0.47
N LYS A 65 -2.95 10.61 -1.11
CA LYS A 65 -3.80 9.77 -1.95
C LYS A 65 -5.00 9.22 -1.16
N ILE A 66 -4.75 8.75 0.07
CA ILE A 66 -5.80 8.22 0.95
C ILE A 66 -6.77 9.32 1.38
N PHE A 67 -6.27 10.47 1.84
CA PHE A 67 -7.13 11.59 2.24
C PHE A 67 -7.96 12.17 1.09
N SER A 68 -7.49 12.06 -0.15
CA SER A 68 -8.23 12.55 -1.32
C SER A 68 -9.41 11.64 -1.72
N GLU A 69 -9.42 10.39 -1.25
CA GLU A 69 -10.44 9.39 -1.59
C GLU A 69 -11.43 9.14 -0.44
N VAL A 70 -11.18 9.69 0.76
CA VAL A 70 -12.08 9.71 1.95
C VAL A 70 -12.89 11.00 1.98
#